data_AF-A0AAW0Y7D0-F1
#
_entry.id   AF-A0AAW0Y7D0-F1
#
_cell.length_a   1.000
_cell.length_b   1.000
_cell.length_c   1.000
_cell.angle_alpha   90.00
_cell.angle_beta   90.00
_cell.angle_gamma   90.00
#
_symmetry.space_group_name_H-M   'P 1'
#
loop_
_entity.id
_entity.type
_entity.pdbx_description
1 polymer ?
#
loop_
_entity_poly.entity_id
_entity_poly.type
_entity_poly.pdbx_seq_one_letter_code
_entity_poly.pdbx_strand_id
1 'polypeptide(L)'
;MSLVKTALLGLTTLLLVVLANGQEYAPVDENCLGCLCEASTKCVNPGYCPNGYCGVFLISHAYWLDTDKLVRPGDSNARQGAFEDCANDLACAANIIRNYMGKHAQDCNGDGVITCTDYVKIHKLGRNACFGPLTGEFGALYESCRSKLGLI
;
A
#
# COMPACT_ATOMS: atom_id res chain seq x y z
N MET A 1 38.07 54.30 4.58
CA MET A 1 36.63 54.38 4.25
C MET A 1 36.52 54.53 2.75
N SER A 2 35.89 53.71 1.91
CA SER A 2 35.13 52.47 2.03
C SER A 2 35.12 51.88 0.62
N LEU A 3 36.06 50.98 0.28
CA LEU A 3 36.15 50.34 -1.05
C LEU A 3 36.34 48.80 -0.96
N VAL A 4 36.03 48.19 0.20
CA VAL A 4 36.14 46.73 0.42
C VAL A 4 34.79 46.11 0.82
N LYS A 5 33.66 46.73 0.44
CA LYS A 5 32.31 46.21 0.78
C LYS A 5 31.54 45.56 -0.37
N THR A 6 32.13 45.43 -1.56
CA THR A 6 31.44 44.86 -2.73
C THR A 6 31.91 43.47 -3.16
N ALA A 7 32.79 42.82 -2.39
CA ALA A 7 33.33 41.50 -2.72
C ALA A 7 32.78 40.34 -1.88
N LEU A 8 31.67 40.50 -1.15
CA LEU A 8 31.10 39.44 -0.29
C LEU A 8 29.66 39.01 -0.60
N LEU A 9 29.04 39.50 -1.68
CA LEU A 9 27.65 39.19 -2.00
C LEU A 9 27.45 38.34 -3.27
N GLY A 10 28.52 37.80 -3.85
CA GLY A 10 28.46 37.10 -5.14
C GLY A 10 28.77 35.60 -5.12
N LEU A 11 29.00 34.98 -3.96
CA LEU A 11 29.42 33.57 -3.87
C LEU A 11 28.52 32.68 -3.00
N THR A 12 27.34 33.16 -2.59
CA THR A 12 26.43 32.42 -1.69
C THR A 12 25.11 32.02 -2.34
N THR A 13 24.94 32.15 -3.66
CA THR A 13 23.89 31.41 -4.38
C THR A 13 24.43 30.05 -4.79
N LEU A 14 24.88 29.27 -3.80
CA LEU A 14 24.94 27.82 -3.94
C LEU A 14 23.47 27.40 -4.07
N LEU A 15 23.03 27.26 -5.31
CA LEU A 15 21.73 26.80 -5.70
C LEU A 15 21.55 25.40 -5.09
N LEU A 16 21.00 25.33 -3.88
CA LEU A 16 20.43 24.12 -3.32
C LEU A 16 19.22 23.78 -4.18
N VAL A 17 19.47 23.17 -5.34
CA VAL A 17 18.45 22.40 -6.06
C VAL A 17 18.17 21.22 -5.15
N VAL A 18 17.22 21.39 -4.23
CA VAL A 18 16.58 20.27 -3.57
C VAL A 18 15.82 19.55 -4.68
N LEU A 19 16.44 18.51 -5.25
CA LEU A 19 15.73 17.54 -6.07
C LEU A 19 14.75 16.85 -5.11
N ALA A 20 13.55 17.41 -4.99
CA ALA A 20 12.42 16.67 -4.48
C ALA A 20 12.15 15.57 -5.51
N ASN A 21 12.83 14.43 -5.36
CA ASN A 21 12.46 13.21 -6.05
C ASN A 21 11.09 12.82 -5.49
N GLY A 22 10.02 13.34 -6.08
CA GLY A 22 8.69 12.81 -5.83
C GLY A 22 8.71 11.38 -6.32
N GLN A 23 8.60 10.40 -5.41
CA GLN A 23 8.36 9.03 -5.82
C GLN A 23 7.06 9.00 -6.62
N GLU A 24 7.14 8.49 -7.84
CA GLU A 24 5.97 8.25 -8.67
C GLU A 24 5.19 7.09 -8.04
N TYR A 25 4.01 7.39 -7.50
CA TYR A 25 3.13 6.40 -6.92
C TYR A 25 1.90 6.19 -7.82
N ALA A 26 1.70 4.96 -8.27
CA ALA A 26 0.46 4.58 -8.93
C ALA A 26 -0.64 4.37 -7.86
N PRO A 27 -1.89 4.80 -8.09
CA PRO A 27 -2.96 4.50 -7.14
C PRO A 27 -3.23 2.99 -7.04
N VAL A 28 -3.72 2.53 -5.88
CA VAL A 28 -4.27 1.17 -5.74
C VAL A 28 -5.63 1.12 -6.44
N ASP A 29 -5.61 0.79 -7.73
CA ASP A 29 -6.77 0.70 -8.59
C ASP A 29 -7.50 -0.65 -8.49
N GLU A 30 -8.60 -0.79 -9.23
CA GLU A 30 -9.43 -2.00 -9.21
C GLU A 30 -8.73 -3.22 -9.82
N ASN A 31 -7.82 -3.03 -10.78
CA ASN A 31 -7.05 -4.12 -11.36
C ASN A 31 -6.06 -4.67 -10.31
N CYS A 32 -5.41 -3.77 -9.58
CA CYS A 32 -4.51 -4.14 -8.50
C CYS A 32 -5.24 -4.89 -7.38
N LEU A 33 -6.39 -4.36 -6.94
CA LEU A 33 -7.24 -5.04 -5.96
C LEU A 33 -7.71 -6.40 -6.49
N GLY A 34 -8.10 -6.49 -7.76
CA GLY A 34 -8.50 -7.75 -8.39
C GLY A 34 -7.40 -8.81 -8.32
N CYS A 35 -6.16 -8.46 -8.67
CA CYS A 35 -5.04 -9.40 -8.59
C CYS A 35 -4.66 -9.76 -7.14
N LEU A 36 -4.75 -8.80 -6.20
CA LEU A 36 -4.52 -9.08 -4.79
C LEU A 36 -5.58 -10.06 -4.23
N CYS A 37 -6.84 -9.83 -4.56
CA CYS A 37 -7.99 -10.66 -4.21
C CYS A 37 -7.88 -12.09 -4.78
N GLU A 38 -7.46 -12.21 -6.05
CA GLU A 38 -7.23 -13.50 -6.70
C GLU A 38 -6.10 -14.26 -6.00
N ALA A 39 -4.99 -13.59 -5.70
CA ALA A 39 -3.85 -14.19 -5.02
C ALA A 39 -4.16 -14.59 -3.56
N SER A 40 -5.01 -13.82 -2.86
CA SER A 40 -5.38 -14.08 -1.47
C SER A 40 -6.38 -15.22 -1.31
N THR A 41 -7.52 -15.17 -2.02
CA THR A 41 -8.61 -16.14 -1.82
C THR A 41 -9.29 -16.60 -3.11
N LYS A 42 -8.70 -16.34 -4.29
CA LYS A 42 -9.38 -16.51 -5.59
C LYS A 42 -10.69 -15.71 -5.64
N CYS A 43 -10.67 -14.56 -4.99
CA CYS A 43 -11.82 -13.70 -4.77
C CYS A 43 -13.05 -14.34 -4.14
N VAL A 44 -12.87 -15.44 -3.40
CA VAL A 44 -13.94 -16.03 -2.61
C VAL A 44 -13.95 -15.40 -1.23
N ASN A 45 -15.08 -14.81 -0.84
CA ASN A 45 -15.26 -14.29 0.51
C ASN A 45 -15.80 -15.40 1.42
N PRO A 46 -15.05 -15.84 2.46
CA PRO A 46 -15.53 -16.85 3.39
C PRO A 46 -16.72 -16.36 4.24
N GLY A 47 -16.90 -15.04 4.42
CA GLY A 47 -17.91 -14.46 5.31
C GLY A 47 -17.59 -14.62 6.81
N TYR A 48 -16.41 -15.14 7.14
CA TYR A 48 -15.86 -15.25 8.50
C TYR A 48 -14.34 -15.04 8.44
N CYS A 49 -13.67 -15.02 9.59
CA CYS A 49 -12.25 -14.70 9.69
C CYS A 49 -11.39 -15.93 10.05
N PRO A 50 -11.03 -16.81 9.08
CA PRO A 50 -10.15 -17.94 9.35
C PRO A 50 -8.81 -17.47 9.94
N ASN A 51 -8.45 -17.99 11.11
CA ASN A 51 -7.22 -17.63 11.83
C ASN A 51 -7.06 -16.11 12.06
N GLY A 52 -8.16 -15.35 12.14
CA GLY A 52 -8.14 -13.90 12.35
C GLY A 52 -7.86 -13.07 11.09
N TYR A 53 -7.88 -13.68 9.90
CA TYR A 53 -7.78 -12.98 8.62
C TYR A 53 -9.15 -12.97 7.93
N CYS A 54 -9.64 -11.80 7.56
CA CYS A 54 -11.03 -11.61 7.11
C CYS A 54 -11.13 -11.22 5.63
N GLY A 55 -12.25 -11.59 5.01
CA GLY A 55 -12.62 -11.17 3.66
C GLY A 55 -11.74 -11.71 2.52
N VAL A 56 -12.02 -11.20 1.32
CA VAL A 56 -11.34 -11.62 0.08
C VAL A 56 -9.86 -11.27 0.04
N PHE A 57 -9.44 -10.28 0.84
CA PHE A 57 -8.06 -9.86 0.91
C PHE A 57 -7.30 -10.52 2.07
N LEU A 58 -7.94 -11.33 2.92
CA LEU A 58 -7.32 -11.89 4.14
C LEU A 58 -6.67 -10.79 5.00
N ILE A 59 -7.42 -9.74 5.31
CA ILE A 59 -6.93 -8.61 6.14
C ILE A 59 -6.83 -9.08 7.58
N SER A 60 -5.73 -8.79 8.26
CA SER A 60 -5.57 -9.06 9.69
C SER A 60 -6.03 -7.88 10.55
N HIS A 61 -6.33 -8.13 11.82
CA HIS A 61 -6.71 -7.07 12.75
C HIS A 61 -5.61 -6.00 12.91
N ALA A 62 -4.33 -6.41 12.92
CA ALA A 62 -3.20 -5.46 13.00
C ALA A 62 -3.13 -4.55 11.76
N TYR A 63 -3.36 -5.11 10.58
CA TYR A 63 -3.44 -4.35 9.33
C TYR A 63 -4.53 -3.27 9.42
N TRP A 64 -5.71 -3.62 9.95
CA TRP A 64 -6.81 -2.69 10.15
C TRP A 64 -6.52 -1.59 11.19
N LEU A 65 -5.84 -1.92 12.29
CA LEU A 65 -5.45 -0.93 13.32
C LEU A 65 -4.61 0.21 12.74
N ASP A 66 -3.70 -0.09 11.80
CA ASP A 66 -2.85 0.90 11.14
C ASP A 66 -3.64 1.85 10.21
N THR A 67 -4.89 1.53 9.89
CA THR A 67 -5.77 2.37 9.04
C THR A 67 -6.66 3.34 9.83
N ASP A 68 -6.31 3.64 11.08
CA ASP A 68 -7.16 4.37 12.03
C ASP A 68 -8.50 3.66 12.27
N LYS A 69 -8.48 2.33 12.17
CA LYS A 69 -9.64 1.46 12.37
C LYS A 69 -10.79 1.84 11.43
N LEU A 70 -10.54 1.92 10.13
CA LEU A 70 -11.55 2.27 9.12
C LEU A 70 -12.77 1.35 9.21
N VAL A 71 -13.98 1.93 9.19
CA VAL A 71 -15.24 1.18 9.31
C VAL A 71 -16.20 1.53 8.17
N ARG A 72 -17.30 0.78 8.08
CA ARG A 72 -18.40 1.07 7.15
C ARG A 72 -19.08 2.41 7.50
N PRO A 73 -19.71 3.07 6.52
CA PRO A 73 -20.51 4.27 6.80
C PRO A 73 -21.57 4.02 7.88
N GLY A 74 -21.63 4.91 8.87
CA GLY A 74 -22.58 4.81 9.99
C GLY A 74 -22.17 3.86 11.12
N ASP A 75 -21.01 3.22 11.01
CA ASP A 75 -20.45 2.34 12.05
C ASP A 75 -19.45 3.10 12.95
N SER A 76 -18.95 2.44 14.01
CA SER A 76 -18.01 3.00 14.97
C SER A 76 -16.71 2.19 15.03
N ASN A 77 -15.58 2.89 14.99
CA ASN A 77 -14.25 2.30 15.08
C ASN A 77 -13.91 1.69 16.46
N ALA A 78 -14.75 1.97 17.48
CA ALA A 78 -14.62 1.42 18.83
C ALA A 78 -15.54 0.21 19.06
N ARG A 79 -16.44 -0.12 18.12
CA ARG A 79 -17.39 -1.20 18.29
C ARG A 79 -16.71 -2.56 18.13
N GLN A 80 -17.05 -3.50 19.01
CA GLN A 80 -16.69 -4.90 18.83
C GLN A 80 -17.33 -5.45 17.54
N GLY A 81 -16.54 -6.12 16.70
CA GLY A 81 -17.00 -6.62 15.40
C GLY A 81 -16.84 -5.63 14.24
N ALA A 82 -16.40 -4.40 14.49
CA ALA A 82 -16.24 -3.39 13.44
C ALA A 82 -15.17 -3.79 12.40
N PHE A 83 -14.10 -4.44 12.86
CA PHE A 83 -13.06 -4.99 12.00
C PHE A 83 -13.63 -6.06 11.07
N GLU A 84 -14.29 -7.07 11.63
CA GLU A 84 -14.82 -8.20 10.88
C GLU A 84 -15.87 -7.74 9.87
N ASP A 85 -16.77 -6.84 10.28
CA ASP A 85 -17.81 -6.30 9.41
C ASP A 85 -17.25 -5.51 8.23
N CYS A 86 -16.20 -4.71 8.46
CA CYS A 86 -15.57 -3.94 7.40
C CYS A 86 -14.68 -4.81 6.51
N ALA A 87 -13.86 -5.68 7.09
CA ALA A 87 -12.93 -6.52 6.34
C ALA A 87 -13.66 -7.59 5.49
N ASN A 88 -14.88 -8.00 5.88
CA ASN A 88 -15.73 -8.88 5.06
C ASN A 88 -16.62 -8.12 4.06
N ASP A 89 -16.70 -6.79 4.10
CA ASP A 89 -17.39 -5.98 3.10
C ASP A 89 -16.40 -5.56 1.99
N LEU A 90 -16.69 -5.87 0.73
CA LEU A 90 -15.72 -5.68 -0.36
C LEU A 90 -15.25 -4.22 -0.49
N ALA A 91 -16.17 -3.26 -0.41
CA ALA A 91 -15.85 -1.84 -0.58
C ALA A 91 -15.06 -1.31 0.62
N CYS A 92 -15.47 -1.68 1.83
CA CYS A 92 -14.79 -1.29 3.06
C CYS A 92 -13.39 -1.91 3.14
N ALA A 93 -13.26 -3.20 2.80
CA ALA A 93 -11.99 -3.91 2.75
C ALA A 93 -11.03 -3.30 1.71
N ALA A 94 -11.51 -2.94 0.52
CA ALA A 94 -10.71 -2.22 -0.48
C ALA A 94 -10.18 -0.88 0.06
N ASN A 95 -11.00 -0.16 0.83
CA ASN A 95 -10.60 1.10 1.46
C ASN A 95 -9.60 0.89 2.61
N ILE A 96 -9.68 -0.23 3.35
CA ILE A 96 -8.62 -0.62 4.30
C ILE A 96 -7.29 -0.77 3.55
N ILE A 97 -7.26 -1.53 2.46
CA ILE A 97 -6.03 -1.73 1.66
C ILE A 97 -5.48 -0.38 1.17
N ARG A 98 -6.33 0.45 0.57
CA ARG A 98 -5.94 1.79 0.08
C ARG A 98 -5.36 2.68 1.18
N ASN A 99 -6.01 2.74 2.34
CA ASN A 99 -5.51 3.54 3.47
C ASN A 99 -4.20 3.00 4.02
N TYR A 100 -4.05 1.68 4.10
CA TYR A 100 -2.81 1.07 4.54
C TYR A 100 -1.66 1.40 3.59
N MET A 101 -1.88 1.27 2.27
CA MET A 101 -0.87 1.66 1.28
C MET A 101 -0.60 3.16 1.31
N GLY A 102 -1.61 4.01 1.50
CA GLY A 102 -1.41 5.45 1.69
C GLY A 102 -0.48 5.81 2.86
N LYS A 103 -0.33 4.92 3.86
CA LYS A 103 0.57 5.11 5.01
C LYS A 103 1.89 4.36 4.92
N HIS A 104 1.95 3.28 4.16
CA HIS A 104 3.05 2.30 4.21
C HIS A 104 3.64 1.94 2.85
N ALA A 105 3.16 2.57 1.78
CA ALA A 105 3.74 2.48 0.45
C ALA A 105 5.24 2.81 0.48
N GLN A 106 6.02 1.97 -0.17
CA GLN A 106 7.44 2.14 -0.42
C GLN A 106 7.82 1.28 -1.62
N ASP A 107 8.93 1.60 -2.27
CA ASP A 107 9.49 0.78 -3.34
C ASP A 107 10.08 -0.50 -2.71
N CYS A 108 9.44 -1.63 -2.98
CA CYS A 108 9.77 -2.94 -2.44
C CYS A 108 10.51 -3.83 -3.44
N ASN A 109 10.52 -3.49 -4.72
CA ASN A 109 11.21 -4.26 -5.76
C ASN A 109 12.52 -3.57 -6.23
N GLY A 110 12.74 -2.32 -5.85
CA GLY A 110 13.92 -1.51 -6.13
C GLY A 110 13.96 -0.91 -7.53
N ASP A 111 12.82 -0.77 -8.22
CA ASP A 111 12.76 -0.24 -9.59
C ASP A 111 12.57 1.29 -9.66
N GLY A 112 12.41 1.96 -8.51
CA GLY A 112 12.29 3.40 -8.40
C GLY A 112 10.87 3.95 -8.54
N VAL A 113 9.87 3.10 -8.78
CA VAL A 113 8.45 3.48 -8.81
C VAL A 113 7.68 2.70 -7.75
N ILE A 114 6.56 3.23 -7.27
CA ILE A 114 5.67 2.49 -6.37
C ILE A 114 4.42 2.09 -7.15
N THR A 115 4.25 0.79 -7.36
CA THR A 115 3.15 0.24 -8.17
C THR A 115 2.40 -0.89 -7.44
N CYS A 116 1.53 -1.58 -8.17
CA CYS A 116 0.76 -2.69 -7.61
C CYS A 116 1.66 -3.80 -7.07
N THR A 117 2.80 -4.06 -7.73
CA THR A 117 3.74 -5.08 -7.26
C THR A 117 4.27 -4.76 -5.86
N ASP A 118 4.54 -3.50 -5.54
CA ASP A 118 4.96 -3.11 -4.19
C ASP A 118 3.83 -3.26 -3.19
N TYR A 119 2.62 -2.83 -3.54
CA TYR A 119 1.44 -2.96 -2.68
C TYR A 119 1.15 -4.42 -2.33
N VAL A 120 1.22 -5.33 -3.31
CA VAL A 120 0.99 -6.76 -3.09
C VAL A 120 2.12 -7.36 -2.23
N LYS A 121 3.38 -6.94 -2.42
CA LYS A 121 4.50 -7.34 -1.58
C LYS A 121 4.34 -6.86 -0.14
N ILE A 122 3.94 -5.60 0.08
CA ILE A 122 3.63 -5.05 1.41
C ILE A 122 2.49 -5.83 2.06
N HIS A 123 1.42 -6.13 1.33
CA HIS A 123 0.29 -6.86 1.86
C HIS A 123 0.69 -8.28 2.29
N LYS A 124 1.43 -9.01 1.45
CA LYS A 124 1.76 -10.41 1.69
C LYS A 124 2.87 -10.62 2.71
N LEU A 125 3.92 -9.79 2.64
CA LEU A 125 5.15 -9.97 3.42
C LEU A 125 5.21 -9.02 4.62
N GLY A 126 4.36 -7.99 4.64
CA GLY A 126 4.42 -6.89 5.60
C GLY A 126 5.43 -5.82 5.18
N ARG A 127 5.19 -4.59 5.63
CA ARG A 127 6.00 -3.41 5.29
C ARG A 127 7.50 -3.65 5.38
N ASN A 128 7.99 -4.19 6.50
CA ASN A 128 9.44 -4.29 6.74
C ASN A 128 10.13 -5.44 5.96
N ALA A 129 9.36 -6.42 5.47
CA ALA A 129 9.89 -7.60 4.77
C ALA A 129 9.49 -7.62 3.29
N CYS A 130 8.91 -6.52 2.78
CA CYS A 130 8.38 -6.48 1.43
C CYS A 130 9.44 -6.67 0.35
N PHE A 131 10.73 -6.53 0.64
CA PHE A 131 11.81 -6.76 -0.33
C PHE A 131 11.96 -8.22 -0.78
N GLY A 132 11.37 -9.15 -0.04
CA GLY A 132 11.39 -10.58 -0.39
C GLY A 132 10.60 -10.92 -1.66
N PRO A 133 10.83 -12.12 -2.24
CA PRO A 133 10.04 -12.61 -3.36
C PRO A 133 8.64 -13.06 -2.91
N LEU A 134 7.64 -12.88 -3.78
CA LEU A 134 6.37 -13.57 -3.63
C LEU A 134 6.56 -15.03 -4.03
N THR A 135 6.23 -15.95 -3.13
CA THR A 135 6.44 -17.39 -3.34
C THR A 135 5.14 -18.18 -3.18
N GLY A 136 5.19 -19.44 -3.61
CA GLY A 136 4.05 -20.37 -3.52
C GLY A 136 2.87 -19.97 -4.41
N GLU A 137 1.69 -20.48 -4.05
CA GLU A 137 0.46 -20.26 -4.83
C GLU A 137 0.09 -18.78 -4.93
N PHE A 138 0.22 -18.02 -3.83
CA PHE A 138 -0.05 -16.58 -3.82
C PHE A 138 0.76 -15.85 -4.89
N GLY A 139 2.07 -16.09 -4.95
CA GLY A 139 2.94 -15.49 -5.96
C GLY A 139 2.55 -15.89 -7.37
N ALA A 140 2.30 -17.19 -7.61
CA ALA A 140 1.93 -17.69 -8.94
C ALA A 140 0.61 -17.09 -9.46
N LEU A 141 -0.40 -16.94 -8.59
CA LEU A 141 -1.69 -16.33 -8.94
C LEU A 141 -1.55 -14.84 -9.23
N TYR A 142 -0.80 -14.11 -8.39
CA TYR A 142 -0.52 -12.70 -8.63
C TYR A 142 0.20 -12.48 -9.96
N GLU A 143 1.28 -13.23 -10.22
CA GLU A 143 2.06 -13.13 -11.46
C GLU A 143 1.21 -13.41 -12.71
N SER A 144 0.35 -14.43 -12.65
CA SER A 144 -0.58 -14.74 -13.73
C SER A 144 -1.58 -13.61 -13.99
N CYS A 145 -2.12 -13.00 -12.93
CA CYS A 145 -3.08 -11.90 -13.04
C CYS A 145 -2.42 -10.62 -13.57
N ARG A 146 -1.29 -10.21 -12.99
CA ARG A 146 -0.59 -8.98 -13.35
C ARG A 146 -0.14 -9.00 -14.82
N SER A 147 0.33 -10.15 -15.30
CA SER A 147 0.75 -10.35 -16.69
C SER A 147 -0.40 -10.14 -17.69
N LYS A 148 -1.60 -10.65 -17.38
CA LYS A 148 -2.79 -10.49 -18.22
C LYS A 148 -3.29 -9.04 -18.28
N LEU A 149 -3.16 -8.30 -17.18
CA LEU A 149 -3.66 -6.93 -17.06
C LEU A 149 -2.60 -5.87 -17.37
N GLY A 150 -1.34 -6.27 -17.61
CA GLY A 150 -0.24 -5.35 -17.84
C GLY A 150 0.12 -4.51 -16.60
N LEU A 151 -0.07 -5.08 -15.40
CA LEU A 151 0.33 -4.43 -14.17
C LEU A 151 1.84 -4.57 -13.95
N ILE A 152 2.47 -3.44 -13.67
CA ILE A 152 3.88 -3.32 -13.29
C ILE A 152 4.05 -3.55 -11.80
#